data_AF-A0AA45WPL4-F1
#
_entry.id   AF-A0AA45WPL4-F1
#
_cell.length_a   1.000
_cell.length_b   1.000
_cell.length_c   1.000
_cell.angle_alpha   90.00
_cell.angle_beta   90.00
_cell.angle_gamma   90.00
#
_symmetry.space_group_name_H-M   'P 1'
#
loop_
_entity.id
_entity.type
_entity.pdbx_description
1 polymer ?
#
loop_
_entity_poly.entity_id
_entity_poly.type
_entity_poly.pdbx_seq_one_letter_code
_entity_poly.pdbx_strand_id
1 'polypeptide(L)'
;MKKRWYQAFLDGYKPAVLELNTHQSYSQLKEYPHITHVLPHEPRSCLFFQNDTLMNDFKNRMDGVQAYSGAYHYHLGITLGFPERSVQYYAHMREIEELVGEYPIDEVQNGVGVVWAGFYFSSHKAFIVDEINWLWKTYTHTEAVKHPLYLTDKKTDKTVEIRYGDFDSVKDFAKTHLIPAHT
;
A
#
# COMPACT_ATOMS: atom_id res chain seq x y z
N MET A 1 -17.88 4.53 -4.86
CA MET A 1 -17.45 3.34 -4.08
C MET A 1 -16.00 3.06 -4.41
N LYS A 2 -15.14 2.88 -3.39
CA LYS A 2 -13.70 2.61 -3.57
C LYS A 2 -13.50 1.22 -4.17
N LYS A 3 -12.63 1.08 -5.18
CA LYS A 3 -12.28 -0.22 -5.76
C LYS A 3 -11.59 -1.10 -4.72
N ARG A 4 -11.97 -2.37 -4.63
CA ARG A 4 -11.33 -3.33 -3.71
C ARG A 4 -10.02 -3.84 -4.30
N TRP A 5 -9.04 -4.14 -3.46
CA TRP A 5 -7.70 -4.61 -3.88
C TRP A 5 -7.74 -5.91 -4.67
N TYR A 6 -8.62 -6.86 -4.32
CA TYR A 6 -8.73 -8.12 -5.06
C TYR A 6 -9.32 -7.92 -6.47
N GLN A 7 -10.17 -6.91 -6.68
CA GLN A 7 -10.67 -6.57 -8.02
C GLN A 7 -9.56 -6.01 -8.89
N ALA A 8 -8.70 -5.14 -8.34
CA ALA A 8 -7.53 -4.63 -9.04
C ALA A 8 -6.53 -5.73 -9.44
N PHE A 9 -6.43 -6.77 -8.61
CA PHE A 9 -5.68 -7.98 -8.93
C PHE A 9 -6.35 -8.79 -10.05
N LEU A 10 -7.65 -9.05 -9.97
CA LEU A 10 -8.39 -9.77 -11.03
C LEU A 10 -8.40 -9.03 -12.37
N ASP A 11 -8.34 -7.69 -12.35
CA ASP A 11 -8.19 -6.86 -13.55
C ASP A 11 -6.76 -6.90 -14.14
N GLY A 12 -5.81 -7.57 -13.46
CA GLY A 12 -4.48 -7.88 -13.99
C GLY A 12 -3.39 -6.81 -13.79
N TYR A 13 -3.72 -5.63 -13.25
CA TYR A 13 -2.72 -4.55 -13.11
C TYR A 13 -2.08 -4.47 -11.72
N LYS A 14 -2.63 -5.13 -10.70
CA LYS A 14 -1.99 -5.26 -9.39
C LYS A 14 -1.16 -6.55 -9.34
N PRO A 15 0.14 -6.51 -9.01
CA PRO A 15 1.05 -7.67 -9.16
C PRO A 15 0.78 -8.79 -8.15
N ALA A 16 0.36 -8.43 -6.94
CA ALA A 16 0.02 -9.37 -5.88
C ALA A 16 -1.10 -8.83 -5.00
N VAL A 17 -1.80 -9.72 -4.31
CA VAL A 17 -2.84 -9.36 -3.35
C VAL A 17 -2.80 -10.24 -2.11
N LEU A 18 -2.86 -9.61 -0.94
CA LEU A 18 -3.02 -10.29 0.33
C LEU A 18 -4.52 -10.38 0.64
N GLU A 19 -5.00 -11.58 0.94
CA GLU A 19 -6.41 -11.82 1.26
C GLU A 19 -6.54 -13.00 2.22
N LEU A 20 -7.68 -13.12 2.90
CA LEU A 20 -7.96 -14.26 3.78
C LEU A 20 -8.63 -15.40 3.01
N ASN A 21 -8.27 -16.64 3.31
CA ASN A 21 -8.92 -17.81 2.72
C ASN A 21 -10.40 -17.98 3.11
N THR A 22 -10.88 -17.21 4.10
CA THR A 22 -12.29 -17.12 4.49
C THR A 22 -13.05 -16.00 3.78
N HIS A 23 -12.37 -15.14 3.01
CA HIS A 23 -13.02 -14.04 2.31
C HIS A 23 -13.72 -14.54 1.03
N GLN A 24 -14.83 -13.89 0.65
CA GLN A 24 -15.65 -14.29 -0.50
C GLN A 24 -14.89 -14.31 -1.84
N SER A 25 -13.81 -13.54 -1.97
CA SER A 25 -12.97 -13.49 -3.17
C SER A 25 -12.01 -14.68 -3.30
N TYR A 26 -11.80 -15.47 -2.24
CA TYR A 26 -10.83 -16.58 -2.25
C TYR A 26 -11.09 -17.59 -3.38
N SER A 27 -12.36 -17.88 -3.67
CA SER A 27 -12.76 -18.80 -4.74
C SER A 27 -12.28 -18.36 -6.13
N GLN A 28 -12.15 -17.05 -6.36
CA GLN A 28 -11.66 -16.48 -7.61
C GLN A 28 -10.12 -16.37 -7.63
N LEU A 29 -9.50 -16.29 -6.45
CA LEU A 29 -8.06 -16.09 -6.30
C LEU A 29 -7.27 -17.39 -6.21
N LYS A 30 -7.87 -18.48 -5.70
CA LYS A 30 -7.19 -19.76 -5.43
C LYS A 30 -6.56 -20.43 -6.66
N GLU A 31 -6.99 -20.05 -7.86
CA GLU A 31 -6.43 -20.55 -9.13
C GLU A 31 -5.10 -19.86 -9.49
N TYR A 32 -4.75 -18.76 -8.83
CA TYR A 32 -3.48 -18.06 -9.02
C TYR A 32 -2.38 -18.66 -8.12
N PRO A 33 -1.09 -18.56 -8.52
CA PRO A 33 0.03 -18.91 -7.65
C PRO A 33 -0.06 -18.15 -6.32
N HIS A 34 0.11 -18.86 -5.20
CA HIS A 34 -0.05 -18.26 -3.88
C HIS A 34 0.78 -18.92 -2.79
N ILE A 35 0.98 -18.18 -1.71
CA ILE A 35 1.59 -18.64 -0.47
C ILE A 35 0.56 -18.46 0.65
N THR A 36 0.38 -19.48 1.48
CA THR A 36 -0.49 -19.44 2.66
C THR A 36 0.31 -19.06 3.91
N HIS A 37 -0.39 -18.63 4.97
CA HIS A 37 0.19 -18.27 6.27
C HIS A 37 1.25 -17.16 6.18
N VAL A 38 1.05 -16.20 5.27
CA VAL A 38 2.05 -15.15 5.00
C VAL A 38 2.21 -14.23 6.20
N LEU A 39 1.10 -13.84 6.84
CA LEU A 39 1.10 -13.07 8.09
C LEU A 39 1.17 -14.02 9.31
N PRO A 40 2.16 -13.89 10.21
CA PRO A 40 2.32 -14.84 11.31
C PRO A 40 1.19 -14.84 12.35
N HIS A 41 0.48 -13.72 12.53
CA HIS A 41 -0.67 -13.60 13.46
C HIS A 41 -2.01 -13.94 12.81
N GLU A 42 -2.04 -14.15 11.49
CA GLU A 42 -3.25 -14.43 10.75
C GLU A 42 -3.04 -15.66 9.86
N PRO A 43 -3.24 -16.87 10.39
CA PRO A 43 -2.98 -18.11 9.66
C PRO A 43 -3.89 -18.28 8.44
N ARG A 44 -4.96 -17.51 8.29
CA ARG A 44 -5.81 -17.55 7.08
C ARG A 44 -5.27 -16.70 5.94
N SER A 45 -4.21 -15.92 6.19
CA SER A 45 -3.63 -15.03 5.19
C SER A 45 -3.03 -15.80 4.01
N CYS A 46 -3.33 -15.34 2.81
CA CYS A 46 -2.83 -15.86 1.56
C CYS A 46 -2.34 -14.68 0.70
N LEU A 47 -1.11 -14.76 0.20
CA LEU A 47 -0.58 -13.82 -0.79
C LEU A 47 -0.65 -14.46 -2.17
N PHE A 48 -1.47 -13.90 -3.04
CA PHE A 48 -1.66 -14.34 -4.42
C PHE A 48 -0.83 -13.49 -5.37
N PHE A 49 -0.35 -14.09 -6.46
CA PHE A 49 0.54 -13.48 -7.44
C PHE A 49 -0.02 -13.65 -8.85
N GLN A 50 0.21 -12.69 -9.75
CA GLN A 50 -0.24 -12.82 -11.15
C GLN A 50 0.39 -14.02 -11.87
N ASN A 51 1.58 -14.47 -11.45
CA ASN A 51 2.31 -15.59 -12.06
C ASN A 51 3.37 -16.16 -11.09
N ASP A 52 3.92 -17.33 -11.47
CA ASP A 52 4.93 -18.04 -10.69
C ASP A 52 6.24 -17.28 -10.53
N THR A 53 6.62 -16.46 -11.52
CA THR A 53 7.84 -15.63 -11.45
C THR A 53 7.77 -14.66 -10.29
N LEU A 54 6.67 -13.92 -10.15
CA LEU A 54 6.47 -12.99 -9.04
C LEU A 54 6.43 -13.69 -7.68
N MET A 55 5.83 -14.88 -7.62
CA MET A 55 5.82 -15.69 -6.40
C MET A 55 7.23 -16.14 -6.01
N ASN A 56 8.02 -16.65 -6.96
CA ASN A 56 9.37 -17.13 -6.71
C ASN A 56 10.32 -15.99 -6.34
N ASP A 57 10.19 -14.83 -6.99
CA ASP A 57 10.94 -13.62 -6.62
C ASP A 57 10.65 -13.18 -5.18
N PHE A 58 9.39 -13.25 -4.75
CA PHE A 58 9.04 -12.99 -3.37
C PHE A 58 9.66 -14.01 -2.42
N LYS A 59 9.56 -15.31 -2.70
CA LYS A 59 10.20 -16.35 -1.87
C LYS A 59 11.70 -16.12 -1.71
N ASN A 60 12.39 -15.79 -2.79
CA ASN A 60 13.82 -15.51 -2.76
C ASN A 60 14.15 -14.26 -1.92
N ARG A 61 13.35 -13.19 -2.03
CA ARG A 61 13.53 -11.98 -1.20
C ARG A 61 13.21 -12.21 0.27
N MET A 62 12.38 -13.19 0.59
CA MET A 62 11.98 -13.54 1.95
C MET A 62 12.90 -14.58 2.60
N ASP A 63 13.84 -15.17 1.86
CA ASP A 63 14.75 -16.18 2.41
C ASP A 63 15.62 -15.58 3.52
N GLY A 64 15.61 -16.21 4.70
CA GLY A 64 16.29 -15.71 5.90
C GLY A 64 15.71 -14.43 6.52
N VAL A 65 14.63 -13.85 5.98
CA VAL A 65 14.02 -12.64 6.53
C VAL A 65 13.21 -12.98 7.78
N GLN A 66 13.56 -12.36 8.90
CA GLN A 66 12.82 -12.52 10.15
C GLN A 66 11.40 -11.94 10.03
N ALA A 67 10.40 -12.72 10.44
CA ALA A 67 9.02 -12.27 10.52
C ALA A 67 8.89 -10.96 11.35
N TYR A 68 8.03 -10.05 10.90
CA TYR A 68 7.79 -8.72 11.51
C TYR A 68 8.96 -7.72 11.50
N SER A 69 10.13 -8.10 10.96
CA SER A 69 11.20 -7.12 10.74
C SER A 69 10.78 -6.02 9.76
N GLY A 70 11.47 -4.88 9.75
CA GLY A 70 11.26 -3.88 8.69
C GLY A 70 11.53 -4.45 7.30
N ALA A 71 12.51 -5.36 7.16
CA ALA A 71 12.75 -6.09 5.91
C ALA A 71 11.53 -6.92 5.48
N TYR A 72 10.87 -7.61 6.42
CA TYR A 72 9.63 -8.34 6.15
C TYR A 72 8.54 -7.40 5.61
N HIS A 73 8.28 -6.29 6.31
CA HIS A 73 7.27 -5.31 5.88
C HIS A 73 7.62 -4.66 4.55
N TYR A 74 8.91 -4.40 4.32
CA TYR A 74 9.41 -3.85 3.08
C TYR A 74 9.16 -4.79 1.90
N HIS A 75 9.62 -6.04 1.97
CA HIS A 75 9.47 -6.99 0.88
C HIS A 75 8.00 -7.33 0.58
N LEU A 76 7.15 -7.40 1.61
CA LEU A 76 5.71 -7.55 1.44
C LEU A 76 5.09 -6.34 0.71
N GLY A 77 5.41 -5.12 1.14
CA GLY A 77 4.87 -3.89 0.53
C GLY A 77 5.28 -3.72 -0.93
N ILE A 78 6.55 -3.97 -1.26
CA ILE A 78 7.04 -3.93 -2.64
C ILE A 78 6.31 -4.97 -3.50
N THR A 79 6.11 -6.17 -2.97
CA THR A 79 5.43 -7.26 -3.69
C THR A 79 3.96 -6.94 -3.98
N LEU A 80 3.29 -6.23 -3.06
CA LEU A 80 1.93 -5.73 -3.26
C LEU A 80 1.86 -4.58 -4.29
N GLY A 81 3.00 -4.12 -4.81
CA GLY A 81 3.08 -3.10 -5.85
C GLY A 81 3.00 -1.68 -5.33
N PHE A 82 3.32 -1.45 -4.05
CA PHE A 82 3.28 -0.12 -3.47
C PHE A 82 4.55 0.70 -3.80
N PRO A 83 4.45 2.04 -3.78
CA PRO A 83 5.59 2.92 -3.98
C PRO A 83 6.71 2.69 -2.94
N GLU A 84 7.97 2.65 -3.38
CA GLU A 84 9.10 2.19 -2.55
C GLU A 84 9.32 3.03 -1.29
N ARG A 85 9.33 4.36 -1.37
CA ARG A 85 9.57 5.21 -0.19
C ARG A 85 8.42 5.10 0.81
N SER A 86 7.20 4.96 0.34
CA SER A 86 6.03 4.70 1.19
C SER A 86 6.17 3.37 1.93
N VAL A 87 6.69 2.35 1.26
CA VAL A 87 6.96 1.03 1.86
C VAL A 87 8.10 1.08 2.87
N GLN A 88 9.21 1.76 2.55
CA GLN A 88 10.31 1.99 3.49
C GLN A 88 9.85 2.73 4.74
N TYR A 89 9.07 3.79 4.54
CA TYR A 89 8.48 4.56 5.62
C TYR A 89 7.61 3.69 6.52
N TYR A 90 6.66 2.95 5.93
CA TYR A 90 5.80 2.05 6.71
C TYR A 90 6.60 1.00 7.46
N ALA A 91 7.59 0.37 6.82
CA ALA A 91 8.47 -0.62 7.44
C ALA A 91 9.20 -0.04 8.65
N HIS A 92 9.78 1.16 8.51
CA HIS A 92 10.45 1.85 9.61
C HIS A 92 9.49 2.20 10.75
N MET A 93 8.26 2.63 10.45
CA MET A 93 7.24 2.88 11.46
C MET A 93 6.88 1.62 12.25
N ARG A 94 6.76 0.46 11.58
CA ARG A 94 6.52 -0.83 12.28
C ARG A 94 7.67 -1.23 13.19
N GLU A 95 8.93 -0.99 12.79
CA GLU A 95 10.09 -1.25 13.64
C GLU A 95 10.08 -0.37 14.90
N ILE A 96 9.73 0.91 14.76
CA ILE A 96 9.58 1.82 15.91
C ILE A 96 8.43 1.36 16.82
N GLU A 97 7.29 0.98 16.25
CA GLU A 97 6.13 0.49 17.02
C GLU A 97 6.50 -0.75 17.84
N GLU A 98 7.23 -1.69 17.26
CA GLU A 98 7.71 -2.89 17.97
C GLU A 98 8.69 -2.53 19.10
N LEU A 99 9.60 -1.58 18.86
CA LEU A 99 10.59 -1.15 19.84
C LEU A 99 9.96 -0.43 21.04
N VAL A 100 8.99 0.45 20.78
CA VAL A 100 8.41 1.37 21.77
C VAL A 100 7.13 0.82 22.39
N GLY A 101 6.43 -0.09 21.70
CA GLY A 101 5.12 -0.61 22.11
C GLY A 101 3.96 0.37 21.89
N GLU A 102 4.20 1.48 21.18
CA GLU A 102 3.21 2.52 20.91
C GLU A 102 3.21 2.88 19.42
N TYR A 103 2.05 3.31 18.92
CA TYR A 103 1.91 3.73 17.53
C TYR A 103 2.79 4.96 17.24
N PRO A 104 3.59 4.97 16.15
CA PRO A 104 4.58 6.03 15.94
C PRO A 104 3.96 7.42 15.78
N ILE A 105 4.39 8.37 16.60
CA ILE A 105 3.90 9.75 16.57
C ILE A 105 4.13 10.42 15.21
N ASP A 106 5.24 10.08 14.54
CA ASP A 106 5.52 10.61 13.20
C ASP A 106 4.44 10.18 12.20
N GLU A 107 3.98 8.92 12.24
CA GLU A 107 2.91 8.44 11.37
C GLU A 107 1.57 9.11 11.67
N VAL A 108 1.32 9.49 12.93
CA VAL A 108 0.14 10.29 13.29
C VAL A 108 0.26 11.72 12.72
N GLN A 109 1.40 12.38 12.87
CA GLN A 109 1.55 13.78 12.51
C GLN A 109 1.73 14.00 11.00
N ASN A 110 2.45 13.09 10.36
CA ASN A 110 2.97 13.26 9.00
C ASN A 110 2.51 12.16 8.03
N GLY A 111 1.82 11.14 8.52
CA GLY A 111 1.30 10.07 7.67
C GLY A 111 0.17 10.54 6.77
N VAL A 112 0.13 9.96 5.57
CA VAL A 112 -0.95 10.12 4.60
C VAL A 112 -1.49 8.75 4.23
N GLY A 113 -2.78 8.50 4.45
CA GLY A 113 -3.45 7.33 3.90
C GLY A 113 -3.74 7.53 2.42
N VAL A 114 -3.40 6.54 1.60
CA VAL A 114 -3.60 6.58 0.15
C VAL A 114 -4.54 5.46 -0.27
N VAL A 115 -5.65 5.79 -0.92
CA VAL A 115 -6.51 4.81 -1.58
C VAL A 115 -6.69 5.19 -3.04
N TRP A 116 -6.29 4.32 -3.96
CA TRP A 116 -6.54 4.51 -5.38
C TRP A 116 -6.59 3.18 -6.12
N ALA A 117 -7.63 2.95 -6.91
CA ALA A 117 -7.74 1.81 -7.83
C ALA A 117 -7.34 0.43 -7.23
N GLY A 118 -7.69 0.16 -5.95
CA GLY A 118 -7.35 -1.09 -5.26
C GLY A 118 -5.94 -1.13 -4.61
N PHE A 119 -5.19 -0.03 -4.67
CA PHE A 119 -4.04 0.21 -3.80
C PHE A 119 -4.51 0.90 -2.52
N TYR A 120 -4.05 0.39 -1.38
CA TYR A 120 -4.28 0.99 -0.06
C TYR A 120 -3.00 0.89 0.76
N PHE A 121 -2.41 2.04 1.10
CA PHE A 121 -1.12 2.10 1.81
C PHE A 121 -0.96 3.41 2.59
N SER A 122 -0.04 3.42 3.55
CA SER A 122 0.44 4.62 4.23
C SER A 122 1.62 5.23 3.46
N SER A 123 1.67 6.55 3.38
CA SER A 123 2.76 7.35 2.85
C SER A 123 3.06 8.51 3.81
N HIS A 124 3.94 9.44 3.43
CA HIS A 124 4.33 10.60 4.23
C HIS A 124 4.15 11.89 3.44
N LYS A 125 3.77 12.97 4.13
CA LYS A 125 3.50 14.28 3.51
C LYS A 125 4.66 14.79 2.66
N ALA A 126 5.90 14.59 3.11
CA ALA A 126 7.10 15.09 2.43
C ALA A 126 7.32 14.54 1.01
N PHE A 127 6.78 13.36 0.69
CA PHE A 127 7.01 12.73 -0.61
C PHE A 127 5.73 12.27 -1.33
N ILE A 128 4.54 12.54 -0.76
CA ILE A 128 3.27 12.05 -1.33
C ILE A 128 3.07 12.42 -2.81
N VAL A 129 3.48 13.62 -3.22
CA VAL A 129 3.32 14.08 -4.62
C VAL A 129 4.06 13.16 -5.58
N ASP A 130 5.29 12.80 -5.26
CA ASP A 130 6.10 11.93 -6.08
C ASP A 130 5.58 10.48 -6.07
N GLU A 131 5.10 9.99 -4.92
CA GLU A 131 4.57 8.63 -4.82
C GLU A 131 3.30 8.48 -5.66
N ILE A 132 2.43 9.49 -5.68
CA ILE A 132 1.26 9.50 -6.56
C ILE A 132 1.68 9.61 -8.04
N ASN A 133 2.70 10.41 -8.33
CA ASN A 133 3.25 10.50 -9.69
C ASN A 133 3.80 9.16 -10.18
N TRP A 134 4.55 8.46 -9.33
CA TRP A 134 5.02 7.11 -9.62
C TRP A 134 3.84 6.16 -9.80
N LEU A 135 2.87 6.16 -8.88
CA LEU A 135 1.72 5.25 -8.90
C LEU A 135 0.92 5.37 -10.21
N TRP A 136 0.62 6.60 -10.64
CA TRP A 136 -0.12 6.85 -11.89
C TRP A 136 0.69 6.58 -13.15
N LYS A 137 2.02 6.69 -13.11
CA LYS A 137 2.90 6.30 -14.23
C LYS A 137 3.07 4.78 -14.34
N THR A 138 3.13 4.09 -13.21
CA THR A 138 3.32 2.64 -13.14
C THR A 138 2.06 1.89 -13.55
N TYR A 139 0.88 2.36 -13.13
CA TYR A 139 -0.38 1.65 -13.35
C TYR A 139 -1.33 2.43 -14.26
N THR A 140 -1.21 2.23 -15.57
CA THR A 140 -2.02 2.96 -16.57
C THR A 140 -3.20 2.16 -17.13
N HIS A 141 -3.51 1.01 -16.52
CA HIS A 141 -4.58 0.12 -16.97
C HIS A 141 -5.93 0.84 -17.08
N THR A 142 -6.73 0.52 -18.09
CA THR A 142 -8.00 1.20 -18.39
C THR A 142 -8.99 1.16 -17.22
N GLU A 143 -8.98 0.07 -16.43
CA GLU A 143 -9.81 -0.05 -15.23
C GLU A 143 -9.24 0.67 -14.00
N ALA A 144 -7.96 1.04 -13.99
CA ALA A 144 -7.35 1.76 -12.88
C ALA A 144 -7.64 3.26 -12.97
N VAL A 145 -7.43 3.85 -14.15
CA VAL A 145 -7.52 5.31 -14.39
C VAL A 145 -8.95 5.87 -14.26
N LYS A 146 -9.97 5.01 -14.22
CA LYS A 146 -11.38 5.38 -13.99
C LYS A 146 -11.67 5.77 -12.53
N HIS A 147 -10.80 5.42 -11.59
CA HIS A 147 -11.06 5.64 -10.17
C HIS A 147 -10.40 6.92 -9.66
N PRO A 148 -11.09 7.68 -8.79
CA PRO A 148 -10.47 8.79 -8.10
C PRO A 148 -9.47 8.28 -7.05
N LEU A 149 -8.49 9.13 -6.75
CA LEU A 149 -7.55 9.00 -5.65
C LEU A 149 -8.18 9.59 -4.39
N TYR A 150 -8.01 8.91 -3.26
CA TYR A 150 -8.33 9.45 -1.94
C TYR A 150 -7.04 9.61 -1.15
N LEU A 151 -6.80 10.81 -0.66
CA LEU A 151 -5.70 11.11 0.27
C LEU A 151 -6.30 11.51 1.62
N THR A 152 -5.86 10.84 2.68
CA THR A 152 -6.30 11.08 4.05
C THR A 152 -5.13 11.60 4.88
N ASP A 153 -5.21 12.80 5.43
CA ASP A 153 -4.23 13.27 6.43
C ASP A 153 -4.49 12.56 7.75
N LYS A 154 -3.55 11.72 8.20
CA LYS A 154 -3.72 10.93 9.43
C LYS A 154 -3.86 11.78 10.69
N LYS A 155 -3.31 13.00 10.68
CA LYS A 155 -3.39 13.91 11.83
C LYS A 155 -4.80 14.44 12.04
N THR A 156 -5.48 14.78 10.97
CA THR A 156 -6.78 15.46 10.99
C THR A 156 -7.95 14.58 10.60
N ASP A 157 -7.66 13.36 10.12
CA ASP A 157 -8.60 12.41 9.51
C ASP A 157 -9.38 12.98 8.31
N LYS A 158 -8.91 14.11 7.76
CA LYS A 158 -9.51 14.74 6.60
C LYS A 158 -9.12 13.99 5.34
N THR A 159 -10.12 13.59 4.58
CA THR A 159 -9.95 12.92 3.29
C THR A 159 -10.35 13.85 2.15
N VAL A 160 -9.50 13.95 1.13
CA VAL A 160 -9.82 14.61 -0.14
C VAL A 160 -9.96 13.56 -1.24
N GLU A 161 -10.92 13.78 -2.13
CA GLU A 161 -11.08 13.01 -3.37
C GLU A 161 -10.46 13.82 -4.53
N ILE A 162 -9.56 13.20 -5.28
CA ILE A 162 -8.81 13.81 -6.38
C ILE A 162 -9.02 12.97 -7.63
N ARG A 163 -9.37 13.62 -8.75
CA ARG A 163 -9.54 12.92 -10.03
C ARG A 163 -8.18 12.42 -10.54
N TYR A 164 -8.18 11.27 -11.22
CA TYR A 164 -6.97 10.78 -11.88
C TYR A 164 -6.41 11.85 -12.85
N GLY A 165 -5.10 12.07 -12.78
CA GLY A 165 -4.39 13.07 -13.60
C GLY A 165 -4.44 14.50 -13.06
N ASP A 166 -5.26 14.80 -12.05
CA ASP A 166 -5.30 16.12 -11.41
C ASP A 166 -4.15 16.25 -10.39
N PHE A 167 -2.94 16.43 -10.93
CA PHE A 167 -1.72 16.59 -10.13
C PHE A 167 -1.67 17.89 -9.34
N ASP A 168 -2.39 18.93 -9.76
CA ASP A 168 -2.36 20.19 -9.04
C ASP A 168 -3.13 20.08 -7.72
N SER A 169 -4.26 19.37 -7.71
CA SER A 169 -4.95 19.01 -6.45
C SER A 169 -4.08 18.16 -5.51
N VAL A 170 -3.23 17.28 -6.04
CA VAL A 170 -2.27 16.50 -5.22
C VAL A 170 -1.22 17.41 -4.58
N LYS A 171 -0.67 18.37 -5.34
CA LYS A 171 0.29 19.36 -4.81
C LYS A 171 -0.37 20.27 -3.78
N ASP A 172 -1.61 20.67 -3.99
CA ASP A 172 -2.32 21.56 -3.07
C ASP A 172 -2.69 20.84 -1.76
N PHE A 173 -3.05 19.55 -1.83
CA PHE A 173 -3.14 18.70 -0.64
C PHE A 173 -1.80 18.68 0.12
N ALA A 174 -0.68 18.45 -0.57
CA ALA A 174 0.62 18.43 0.07
C ALA A 174 0.95 19.78 0.73
N LYS A 175 0.79 20.92 0.03
CA LYS A 175 1.10 22.26 0.58
C LYS A 175 0.26 22.60 1.81
N THR A 176 -1.05 22.37 1.76
CA THR A 176 -1.97 22.73 2.86
C THR A 176 -1.73 21.92 4.13
N HIS A 177 -1.05 20.79 4.02
CA HIS A 177 -0.75 19.90 5.15
C HIS A 177 0.76 19.84 5.48
N LEU A 178 1.62 20.48 4.68
CA LEU A 178 3.08 20.58 4.87
C LEU A 178 3.55 21.87 5.58
N ILE A 179 2.67 22.85 5.82
CA ILE A 179 3.07 24.09 6.49
C ILE A 179 2.99 23.90 8.01
N PRO A 180 4.10 24.01 8.77
CA PRO A 180 4.01 24.26 10.20
C PRO A 180 3.39 25.64 10.39
N ALA A 181 2.37 25.74 11.24
CA ALA A 181 1.93 27.03 11.73
C ALA A 181 3.11 27.68 12.49
N HIS A 182 3.90 28.49 11.79
CA HIS A 182 4.79 29.46 12.38
C HIS A 182 4.07 30.81 12.36
N THR A 183 3.39 31.10 13.45
CA THR A 183 3.10 32.44 13.96
C THR A 183 3.29 32.39 15.46
#